data_AF-A0A949PES0-F1
#
_entry.id   AF-A0A949PES0-F1
#
_cell.length_a   1.000
_cell.length_b   1.000
_cell.length_c   1.000
_cell.angle_alpha   90.00
_cell.angle_beta   90.00
_cell.angle_gamma   90.00
#
_symmetry.space_group_name_H-M   'P 1'
#
loop_
_entity.id
_entity.type
_entity.pdbx_description
1 polymer ?
#
loop_
_entity_poly.entity_id
_entity_poly.type
_entity_poly.pdbx_seq_one_letter_code
_entity_poly.pdbx_strand_id
1 'polypeptide(L)'
;MKKLMNILVSLLFLAGIFSCNTGDSTKSGSQGALTSNAAEKVYVAPGEYDEFYAFVSGGFSGQLAVYGLPSGRLFKVIPVFSQDAEKAYGYNEETKPMLNTSHGFIPWDDSHHPDISQTNGVLDGRWVFINGNNTPRIAKIDLTTFETTEIIEVPNS
;
A
#
# COMPACT_ATOMS: atom_id res chain seq x y z
N MET A 1 49.06 43.04 -29.81
CA MET A 1 48.83 42.77 -28.37
C MET A 1 47.35 42.82 -27.97
N LYS A 2 46.62 43.92 -28.20
CA LYS A 2 45.18 44.02 -27.84
C LYS A 2 44.26 43.00 -28.55
N LYS A 3 44.49 42.71 -29.85
CA LYS A 3 43.72 41.67 -30.57
C LYS A 3 43.96 40.26 -30.04
N LEU A 4 45.20 39.95 -29.64
CA LEU A 4 45.57 38.65 -29.06
C LEU A 4 44.95 38.48 -27.67
N MET A 5 44.91 39.56 -26.89
CA MET A 5 44.28 39.59 -25.56
C MET A 5 42.75 39.45 -25.65
N ASN A 6 42.11 40.06 -26.64
CA ASN A 6 40.67 39.90 -26.86
C ASN A 6 40.30 38.49 -27.34
N ILE A 7 41.15 37.85 -28.15
CA ILE A 7 40.99 36.44 -28.55
C ILE A 7 41.17 35.51 -27.34
N LEU A 8 42.14 35.80 -26.47
CA LEU A 8 42.37 35.02 -25.25
C LEU A 8 41.19 35.12 -24.27
N VAL A 9 40.65 36.33 -24.09
CA VAL A 9 39.49 36.57 -23.21
C VAL A 9 38.22 35.92 -23.77
N SER A 10 38.03 35.92 -25.09
CA SER A 10 36.89 35.25 -25.71
C SER A 10 37.00 33.72 -25.69
N LEU A 11 38.21 33.15 -25.79
CA LEU A 11 38.43 31.71 -25.56
C LEU A 11 38.21 31.30 -24.09
N LEU A 12 38.63 32.12 -23.12
CA LEU A 12 38.36 31.88 -21.69
C LEU A 12 36.87 31.97 -21.37
N PHE A 13 36.14 32.91 -21.97
CA PHE A 13 34.70 33.00 -21.80
C PHE A 13 33.99 31.79 -22.39
N LEU A 14 34.39 31.34 -23.59
CA LEU A 14 33.81 30.16 -24.25
C LEU A 14 34.10 28.85 -23.50
N ALA A 15 35.27 28.72 -22.87
CA ALA A 15 35.60 27.60 -21.99
C ALA A 15 34.77 27.61 -20.68
N GLY A 16 34.41 28.79 -20.16
CA GLY A 16 33.55 28.93 -18.98
C GLY A 16 32.10 28.48 -19.22
N ILE A 17 31.56 28.67 -20.44
CA ILE A 17 30.16 28.27 -20.76
C ILE A 17 30.04 26.76 -21.00
N PHE A 18 31.12 26.09 -21.41
CA PHE A 18 31.17 24.62 -21.52
C PHE A 18 31.43 23.90 -20.18
N SER A 19 31.80 24.63 -19.12
CA SER A 19 32.04 24.07 -17.79
C SER A 19 30.78 23.95 -16.91
N CYS A 20 29.61 24.37 -17.41
CA CYS A 20 28.33 24.21 -16.70
C CYS A 20 27.47 23.03 -17.21
N ASN A 21 28.05 22.07 -17.93
CA ASN A 21 27.27 20.93 -18.44
C ASN A 21 28.03 19.60 -18.55
N THR A 22 28.90 19.29 -17.59
CA THR A 22 29.31 17.90 -17.35
C THR A 22 29.14 17.58 -15.87
N GLY A 23 28.23 16.63 -15.62
CA GLY A 23 28.02 16.03 -14.32
C GLY A 23 29.34 15.50 -13.77
N ASP A 24 29.63 15.95 -12.55
CA ASP A 24 30.81 15.67 -11.78
C ASP A 24 31.03 14.16 -11.66
N SER A 25 31.99 13.67 -12.45
CA SER A 25 32.48 12.30 -12.43
C SER A 25 33.96 12.34 -12.06
N THR A 26 34.24 12.82 -10.85
CA THR A 26 35.53 12.61 -10.17
C THR A 26 35.36 11.52 -9.09
N LYS A 27 35.57 10.27 -9.50
CA LYS A 27 35.77 9.14 -8.59
C LYS A 27 37.15 9.24 -7.92
N SER A 28 37.19 9.50 -6.62
CA SER A 28 38.02 8.78 -5.64
C SER A 28 37.85 9.37 -4.23
N GLY A 29 37.23 8.61 -3.34
CA GLY A 29 37.12 8.99 -1.94
C GLY A 29 36.14 8.16 -1.12
N SER A 30 36.53 6.90 -0.85
CA SER A 30 35.92 5.98 0.13
C SER A 30 34.57 5.33 -0.21
N GLN A 31 34.58 3.99 -0.21
CA GLN A 31 33.45 3.20 0.24
C GLN A 31 33.00 3.72 1.61
N GLY A 32 31.89 4.46 1.63
CA GLY A 32 31.15 4.77 2.85
C GLY A 32 29.99 3.81 3.00
N ALA A 33 30.04 2.92 3.98
CA ALA A 33 28.97 2.00 4.37
C ALA A 33 27.73 2.69 4.99
N LEU A 34 27.50 3.97 4.66
CA LEU A 34 26.52 4.90 5.23
C LEU A 34 26.29 5.93 4.10
N THR A 35 25.20 5.95 3.32
CA THR A 35 23.84 6.28 3.73
C THR A 35 22.83 5.80 2.67
N SER A 36 22.22 4.63 2.84
CA SER A 36 20.93 4.37 2.18
C SER A 36 19.92 5.34 2.81
N ASN A 37 19.50 6.39 2.12
CA ASN A 37 18.52 7.32 2.70
C ASN A 37 17.17 6.59 2.84
N ALA A 38 16.32 6.98 3.80
CA ALA A 38 15.06 6.28 4.08
C ALA A 38 14.14 6.13 2.85
N ALA A 39 14.17 7.09 1.93
CA ALA A 39 13.42 7.06 0.67
C ALA A 39 13.91 5.96 -0.29
N GLU A 40 15.21 5.69 -0.36
CA GLU A 40 15.74 4.61 -1.20
C GLU A 40 15.29 3.23 -0.70
N LYS A 41 15.05 3.08 0.60
CA LYS A 41 14.60 1.82 1.22
C LYS A 41 13.13 1.49 0.93
N VAL A 42 12.31 2.48 0.61
CA VAL A 42 10.88 2.31 0.30
C VAL A 42 10.58 2.39 -1.19
N TYR A 43 11.60 2.66 -2.01
CA TYR A 43 11.45 2.74 -3.45
C TYR A 43 11.37 1.35 -4.07
N VAL A 44 10.29 1.09 -4.80
CA VAL A 44 10.10 -0.12 -5.60
C VAL A 44 9.90 0.30 -7.06
N ALA A 45 10.83 -0.10 -7.93
CA ALA A 45 10.83 0.33 -9.33
C ALA A 45 9.66 -0.29 -10.13
N PRO A 46 9.25 0.31 -11.26
CA PRO A 46 8.28 -0.31 -12.16
C PRO A 46 8.75 -1.68 -12.65
N GLY A 47 7.91 -2.70 -12.52
CA GLY A 47 8.24 -4.09 -12.86
C GLY A 47 8.74 -4.92 -11.68
N GLU A 48 9.09 -4.28 -10.56
CA GLU A 48 9.50 -4.96 -9.33
C GLU A 48 8.31 -5.15 -8.37
N TYR A 49 8.41 -6.19 -7.54
CA TYR A 49 7.39 -6.55 -6.56
C TYR A 49 7.72 -5.98 -5.17
N ASP A 50 6.66 -5.72 -4.41
CA ASP A 50 6.76 -5.53 -2.97
C ASP A 50 7.08 -6.87 -2.27
N GLU A 51 7.75 -6.80 -1.12
CA GLU A 51 8.20 -7.96 -0.36
C GLU A 51 7.08 -8.52 0.53
N PHE A 52 6.21 -7.66 1.06
CA PHE A 52 5.13 -8.05 1.95
C PHE A 52 3.78 -7.50 1.52
N TYR A 53 2.73 -8.25 1.86
CA TYR A 53 1.37 -7.72 1.91
C TYR A 53 1.07 -7.22 3.31
N ALA A 54 0.43 -6.06 3.41
CA ALA A 54 -0.14 -5.54 4.63
C ALA A 54 -1.67 -5.50 4.51
N PHE A 55 -2.35 -6.20 5.41
CA PHE A 55 -3.81 -6.17 5.54
C PHE A 55 -4.16 -5.15 6.62
N VAL A 56 -4.76 -4.04 6.20
CA VAL A 56 -4.95 -2.85 7.02
C VAL A 56 -6.45 -2.58 7.17
N SER A 57 -6.90 -2.40 8.40
CA SER A 57 -8.28 -2.00 8.68
C SER A 57 -8.62 -0.70 7.95
N GLY A 58 -9.82 -0.65 7.38
CA GLY A 58 -10.37 0.56 6.80
C GLY A 58 -11.09 1.47 7.81
N GLY A 59 -11.07 1.13 9.11
CA GLY A 59 -11.84 1.80 10.16
C GLY A 59 -13.32 1.92 9.80
N PHE A 60 -13.87 3.13 9.95
CA PHE A 60 -15.25 3.48 9.60
C PHE A 60 -15.63 3.33 8.12
N SER A 61 -14.69 3.01 7.22
CA SER A 61 -15.10 2.57 5.88
C SER A 61 -15.73 1.18 5.91
N GLY A 62 -15.47 0.38 6.95
CA GLY A 62 -15.94 -0.99 7.10
C GLY A 62 -15.31 -1.98 6.12
N GLN A 63 -14.19 -1.64 5.47
CA GLN A 63 -13.52 -2.47 4.46
C GLN A 63 -12.12 -2.89 4.92
N LEU A 64 -11.49 -3.82 4.19
CA LEU A 64 -10.11 -4.25 4.43
C LEU A 64 -9.21 -3.81 3.26
N ALA A 65 -8.19 -3.00 3.52
CA ALA A 65 -7.24 -2.56 2.51
C ALA A 65 -6.01 -3.48 2.46
N VAL A 66 -5.53 -3.76 1.24
CA VAL A 66 -4.34 -4.56 0.98
C VAL A 66 -3.28 -3.66 0.38
N TYR A 67 -2.17 -3.48 1.09
CA TYR A 67 -1.03 -2.69 0.65
C TYR A 67 0.17 -3.57 0.35
N GLY A 68 1.02 -3.13 -0.57
CA GLY A 68 2.38 -3.65 -0.75
C GLY A 68 3.38 -2.88 0.12
N LEU A 69 4.29 -3.60 0.78
CA LEU A 69 5.42 -3.03 1.51
C LEU A 69 6.76 -3.48 0.88
N PRO A 70 7.74 -2.58 0.75
CA PRO A 70 7.82 -1.28 1.44
C PRO A 70 7.24 -0.08 0.66
N SER A 71 6.70 -0.27 -0.55
CA SER A 71 6.27 0.86 -1.38
C SER A 71 5.08 1.65 -0.83
N GLY A 72 4.26 1.04 0.04
CA GLY A 72 3.05 1.66 0.59
C GLY A 72 1.93 1.82 -0.46
N ARG A 73 2.01 1.15 -1.61
CA ARG A 73 0.99 1.22 -2.66
C ARG A 73 -0.23 0.38 -2.29
N LEU A 74 -1.41 0.94 -2.47
CA LEU A 74 -2.68 0.22 -2.33
C LEU A 74 -2.88 -0.72 -3.52
N PHE A 75 -3.06 -2.01 -3.26
CA PHE A 75 -3.31 -3.02 -4.29
C PHE A 75 -4.80 -3.35 -4.43
N LYS A 76 -5.52 -3.46 -3.32
CA LYS A 76 -6.94 -3.84 -3.34
C LYS A 76 -7.65 -3.30 -2.09
N VAL A 77 -8.93 -2.98 -2.23
CA VAL A 77 -9.86 -2.83 -1.11
C VAL A 77 -10.85 -3.98 -1.21
N ILE A 78 -10.92 -4.79 -0.16
CA ILE A 78 -11.83 -5.93 -0.04
C ILE A 78 -13.07 -5.46 0.72
N PRO A 79 -14.27 -5.56 0.13
CA PRO A 79 -15.51 -5.28 0.82
C PRO A 79 -15.76 -6.27 1.96
N VAL A 80 -16.19 -5.75 3.12
CA VAL A 80 -16.48 -6.54 4.33
C VAL A 80 -17.83 -6.13 4.94
N PHE A 81 -17.89 -5.01 5.66
CA PHE A 81 -19.09 -4.63 6.43
C PHE A 81 -19.91 -3.48 5.83
N SER A 82 -19.42 -2.90 4.73
CA SER A 82 -20.07 -1.79 4.01
C SER A 82 -20.39 -2.20 2.58
N GLN A 83 -21.41 -1.55 2.00
CA GLN A 83 -21.70 -1.71 0.57
C GLN A 83 -20.55 -1.18 -0.29
N ASP A 84 -20.28 -1.89 -1.39
CA ASP A 84 -19.34 -1.46 -2.43
C ASP A 84 -20.00 -1.64 -3.80
N ALA A 85 -20.45 -0.52 -4.39
CA ALA A 85 -21.16 -0.53 -5.67
C ALA A 85 -20.27 -0.86 -6.85
N GLU A 86 -18.96 -0.56 -6.79
CA GLU A 86 -18.01 -0.89 -7.86
C GLU A 86 -17.93 -2.41 -8.04
N LYS A 87 -18.00 -3.16 -6.93
CA LYS A 87 -17.87 -4.63 -6.89
C LYS A 87 -19.21 -5.34 -6.73
N ALA A 88 -20.32 -4.60 -6.76
CA ALA A 88 -21.67 -5.08 -6.46
C ALA A 88 -21.84 -5.76 -5.08
N TYR A 89 -20.92 -5.49 -4.13
CA TYR A 89 -20.97 -6.04 -2.78
C TYR A 89 -22.09 -5.37 -1.98
N GLY A 90 -22.99 -6.17 -1.42
CA GLY A 90 -24.25 -5.74 -0.84
C GLY A 90 -25.34 -5.44 -1.87
N TYR A 91 -25.14 -5.79 -3.15
CA TYR A 91 -26.12 -5.60 -4.24
C TYR A 91 -26.45 -6.89 -5.01
N ASN A 92 -25.57 -7.89 -5.02
CA ASN A 92 -25.85 -9.22 -5.57
C ASN A 92 -26.38 -10.19 -4.50
N GLU A 93 -26.96 -11.31 -4.94
CA GLU A 93 -27.61 -12.28 -4.03
C GLU A 93 -26.62 -12.98 -3.10
N GLU A 94 -25.37 -13.11 -3.53
CA GLU A 94 -24.31 -13.77 -2.77
C GLU A 94 -23.85 -12.94 -1.57
N THR A 95 -23.88 -11.61 -1.67
CA THR A 95 -23.31 -10.72 -0.63
C THR A 95 -24.36 -9.91 0.12
N LYS A 96 -25.59 -9.76 -0.42
CA LYS A 96 -26.72 -9.15 0.32
C LYS A 96 -26.91 -9.75 1.72
N PRO A 97 -26.89 -11.10 1.90
CA PRO A 97 -27.07 -11.68 3.23
C PRO A 97 -25.98 -11.29 4.22
N MET A 98 -24.74 -11.00 3.77
CA MET A 98 -23.62 -10.64 4.64
C MET A 98 -23.83 -9.30 5.37
N LEU A 99 -24.67 -8.42 4.82
CA LEU A 99 -25.00 -7.12 5.40
C LEU A 99 -26.35 -7.11 6.13
N ASN A 100 -27.03 -8.27 6.21
CA ASN A 100 -28.22 -8.43 7.03
C ASN A 100 -27.86 -8.97 8.40
N THR A 101 -28.41 -8.32 9.42
CA THR A 101 -28.16 -8.61 10.84
C THR A 101 -29.48 -8.83 11.55
N SER A 102 -29.45 -9.18 12.83
CA SER A 102 -30.63 -9.25 13.69
C SER A 102 -31.34 -7.89 13.81
N HIS A 103 -30.65 -6.79 13.53
CA HIS A 103 -31.17 -5.42 13.50
C HIS A 103 -31.65 -4.97 12.11
N GLY A 104 -31.65 -5.88 11.12
CA GLY A 104 -31.99 -5.60 9.74
C GLY A 104 -30.76 -5.32 8.88
N PHE A 105 -30.99 -4.63 7.75
CA PHE A 105 -29.95 -4.31 6.78
C PHE A 105 -29.03 -3.19 7.28
N ILE A 106 -27.74 -3.48 7.44
CA ILE A 106 -26.72 -2.54 7.92
C ILE A 106 -25.60 -2.43 6.88
N PRO A 107 -25.61 -1.39 6.02
CA PRO A 107 -24.66 -1.23 4.91
C PRO A 107 -23.35 -0.51 5.30
N TRP A 108 -22.96 -0.55 6.58
CA TRP A 108 -21.77 0.12 7.10
C TRP A 108 -21.29 -0.52 8.42
N ASP A 109 -20.01 -0.33 8.78
CA ASP A 109 -19.47 -0.61 10.13
C ASP A 109 -18.08 0.02 10.31
N ASP A 110 -17.49 -0.16 11.49
CA ASP A 110 -16.11 0.13 11.83
C ASP A 110 -15.27 -1.17 11.88
N SER A 111 -14.57 -1.45 10.78
CA SER A 111 -13.66 -2.60 10.69
C SER A 111 -12.41 -2.32 11.52
N HIS A 112 -12.08 -3.12 12.52
CA HIS A 112 -11.06 -2.71 13.51
C HIS A 112 -9.75 -3.51 13.46
N HIS A 113 -9.76 -4.81 13.78
CA HIS A 113 -8.52 -5.59 13.91
C HIS A 113 -8.47 -6.75 12.89
N PRO A 114 -7.78 -6.59 11.75
CA PRO A 114 -7.46 -7.72 10.89
C PRO A 114 -6.34 -8.59 11.49
N ASP A 115 -6.50 -9.90 11.44
CA ASP A 115 -5.44 -10.86 11.79
C ASP A 115 -5.45 -12.07 10.85
N ILE A 116 -4.28 -12.63 10.57
CA ILE A 116 -4.07 -13.69 9.56
C ILE A 116 -4.07 -15.05 10.26
N SER A 117 -4.68 -16.05 9.61
CA SER A 117 -4.71 -17.43 10.11
C SER A 117 -3.31 -18.03 10.27
N GLN A 118 -3.18 -18.88 11.28
CA GLN A 118 -1.92 -19.52 11.64
C GLN A 118 -2.06 -21.03 11.81
N THR A 119 -0.98 -21.73 11.49
CA THR A 119 -0.78 -23.15 11.80
C THR A 119 0.53 -23.27 12.58
N ASN A 120 0.48 -23.82 13.79
CA ASN A 120 1.65 -23.95 14.69
C ASN A 120 2.37 -22.62 14.98
N GLY A 121 1.62 -21.51 15.10
CA GLY A 121 2.18 -20.18 15.40
C GLY A 121 2.87 -19.50 14.22
N VAL A 122 2.71 -20.02 13.01
CA VAL A 122 3.23 -19.42 11.78
C VAL A 122 2.06 -19.06 10.87
N LEU A 123 2.11 -17.87 10.26
CA LEU A 123 1.11 -17.44 9.28
C LEU A 123 1.01 -18.47 8.16
N ASP A 124 -0.20 -18.99 7.94
CA ASP A 124 -0.45 -19.99 6.90
C ASP A 124 -1.13 -19.40 5.65
N GLY A 125 -1.48 -18.11 5.70
CA GLY A 125 -1.95 -17.34 4.54
C GLY A 125 -3.27 -17.84 3.95
N ARG A 126 -4.09 -18.56 4.73
CA ARG A 126 -5.38 -19.07 4.24
C ARG A 126 -6.48 -18.02 4.40
N TRP A 127 -6.54 -17.35 5.55
CA TRP A 127 -7.64 -16.47 5.93
C TRP A 127 -7.15 -15.19 6.57
N VAL A 128 -7.94 -14.11 6.44
CA VAL A 128 -7.90 -12.96 7.36
C VAL A 128 -9.22 -12.92 8.11
N PHE A 129 -9.16 -12.74 9.42
CA PHE A 129 -10.31 -12.45 10.26
C PHE A 129 -10.30 -10.98 10.64
N ILE A 130 -11.46 -10.34 10.65
CA ILE A 130 -11.60 -8.94 11.08
C ILE A 130 -12.93 -8.73 11.79
N ASN A 131 -12.95 -7.88 12.82
CA ASN A 131 -14.17 -7.54 13.55
C ASN A 131 -14.78 -6.21 13.08
N GLY A 132 -16.10 -6.12 13.15
CA GLY A 132 -16.88 -4.88 13.11
C GLY A 132 -17.22 -4.43 14.53
N ASN A 133 -17.02 -3.15 14.86
CA ASN A 133 -17.14 -2.63 16.22
C ASN A 133 -18.50 -1.98 16.52
N ASN A 134 -19.17 -1.39 15.52
CA ASN A 134 -20.46 -0.73 15.71
C ASN A 134 -21.61 -1.73 15.77
N THR A 135 -21.60 -2.74 14.89
CA THR A 135 -22.49 -3.90 15.00
C THR A 135 -21.61 -5.13 15.20
N PRO A 136 -21.48 -5.64 16.44
CA PRO A 136 -20.51 -6.69 16.78
C PRO A 136 -20.61 -7.92 15.87
N ARG A 137 -19.64 -8.01 14.96
CA ARG A 137 -19.59 -9.02 13.91
C ARG A 137 -18.15 -9.43 13.66
N ILE A 138 -17.95 -10.63 13.15
CA ILE A 138 -16.64 -11.14 12.71
C ILE A 138 -16.78 -11.62 11.27
N ALA A 139 -15.90 -11.14 10.41
CA ALA A 139 -15.81 -11.57 9.03
C ALA A 139 -14.57 -12.47 8.81
N LYS A 140 -14.71 -13.41 7.87
CA LYS A 140 -13.62 -14.23 7.34
C LYS A 140 -13.40 -13.90 5.86
N ILE A 141 -12.18 -13.53 5.53
CA ILE A 141 -11.73 -13.26 4.17
C ILE A 141 -10.88 -14.45 3.69
N ASP A 142 -11.18 -14.97 2.51
CA ASP A 142 -10.38 -15.98 1.82
C ASP A 142 -9.22 -15.32 1.06
N LEU A 143 -7.98 -15.70 1.38
CA LEU A 143 -6.79 -15.14 0.73
C LEU A 143 -6.46 -15.77 -0.63
N THR A 144 -7.14 -16.84 -1.03
CA THR A 144 -7.05 -17.38 -2.39
C THR A 144 -7.83 -16.52 -3.38
N THR A 145 -8.96 -15.95 -2.97
CA THR A 145 -9.84 -15.11 -3.81
C THR A 145 -9.79 -13.62 -3.46
N PHE A 146 -9.28 -13.28 -2.28
CA PHE A 146 -9.34 -11.93 -1.69
C PHE A 146 -10.77 -11.42 -1.55
N GLU A 147 -11.67 -12.27 -1.05
CA GLU A 147 -13.09 -11.98 -0.86
C GLU A 147 -13.56 -12.35 0.54
N THR A 148 -14.48 -11.57 1.08
CA THR A 148 -15.21 -11.92 2.30
C THR A 148 -16.14 -13.09 1.98
N THR A 149 -15.96 -14.21 2.68
CA THR A 149 -16.72 -15.45 2.44
C THR A 149 -17.79 -15.68 3.50
N GLU A 150 -17.56 -15.20 4.73
CA GLU A 150 -18.47 -15.39 5.85
C GLU A 150 -18.47 -14.15 6.75
N ILE A 151 -19.64 -13.81 7.29
CA ILE A 151 -19.81 -12.85 8.38
C ILE A 151 -20.74 -13.48 9.40
N ILE A 152 -20.34 -13.46 10.66
CA ILE A 152 -21.18 -13.86 11.79
C ILE A 152 -21.44 -12.66 12.69
N GLU A 153 -22.67 -12.54 13.18
CA GLU A 153 -23.02 -11.62 14.26
C GLU A 153 -22.74 -12.28 15.60
N VAL A 154 -22.12 -11.53 16.51
CA VAL A 154 -21.82 -12.01 17.85
C VAL A 154 -23.08 -11.84 18.71
N PRO A 155 -23.68 -12.93 19.22
CA PRO A 155 -24.90 -12.80 20.02
C PRO A 155 -24.59 -12.29 21.42
N ASN A 156 -25.52 -11.51 21.99
CA ASN A 156 -25.47 -10.99 23.38
C ASN A 156 -24.27 -10.08 23.68
N SER A 157 -23.77 -9.37 22.68
CA SER A 157 -22.72 -8.35 22.79
C SER A 157 -23.27 -6.93 22.75
#